data_AF-A0A1S1YWF8-F1
#
_entry.id   AF-A0A1S1YWF8-F1
#
_cell.length_a   1.000
_cell.length_b   1.000
_cell.length_c   1.000
_cell.angle_alpha   90.00
_cell.angle_beta   90.00
_cell.angle_gamma   90.00
#
_symmetry.space_group_name_H-M   'P 1'
#
loop_
_entity.id
_entity.type
_entity.pdbx_description
1 polymer ?
#
loop_
_entity_poly.entity_id
_entity_poly.type
_entity_poly.pdbx_seq_one_letter_code
_entity_poly.pdbx_strand_id
1 'polypeptide(L)'
;MSTVQNPKMYDLTQLQALSRGDDSFVTKMIDSFLTNLNEGMEEINEAKSYNDWSTIAKVAHRLKPSFQILGVSSLSDVILHLEKDYLLDDFDEKGYIEIINTFLTSSSILKDQIQQFLHN
;
A
#
# COMPACT_ATOMS: atom_id res chain seq x y z
N MET A 1 9.70 -23.89 18.32
CA MET A 1 9.70 -22.45 18.00
C MET A 1 9.28 -22.33 16.55
N SER A 2 8.00 -22.09 16.30
CA SER A 2 7.49 -21.92 14.93
C SER A 2 7.60 -20.44 14.59
N THR A 3 8.56 -20.08 13.75
CA THR A 3 8.56 -18.76 13.12
C THR A 3 7.31 -18.73 12.22
N VAL A 4 6.27 -18.03 12.66
CA VAL A 4 5.14 -17.70 11.80
C VAL A 4 5.72 -16.74 10.76
N GLN A 5 6.20 -17.28 9.64
CA GLN A 5 6.56 -16.47 8.50
C GLN A 5 5.26 -15.87 7.98
N ASN A 6 5.09 -14.56 8.20
CA ASN A 6 3.98 -13.83 7.62
C ASN A 6 4.08 -14.01 6.09
N PRO A 7 3.01 -14.41 5.39
CA PRO A 7 3.08 -14.60 3.94
C PRO A 7 3.57 -13.30 3.28
N LYS A 8 4.45 -13.45 2.28
CA LYS A 8 4.95 -12.29 1.51
C LYS A 8 3.76 -11.56 0.90
N MET A 9 3.71 -10.26 1.10
CA MET A 9 2.62 -9.41 0.63
C MET A 9 2.83 -8.89 -0.79
N TYR A 10 3.97 -9.19 -1.42
CA TYR A 10 4.39 -8.66 -2.71
C TYR A 10 5.02 -9.75 -3.60
N ASP A 11 5.04 -9.49 -4.91
CA ASP A 11 5.71 -10.32 -5.93
C ASP A 11 6.43 -9.41 -6.95
N LEU A 12 7.76 -9.38 -6.87
CA LEU A 12 8.60 -8.52 -7.72
C LEU A 12 8.85 -9.10 -9.11
N THR A 13 8.28 -10.25 -9.47
CA THR A 13 8.51 -10.91 -10.77
C THR A 13 8.22 -9.96 -11.93
N GLN A 14 7.13 -9.19 -11.86
CA GLN A 14 6.79 -8.21 -12.89
C GLN A 14 7.82 -7.07 -12.95
N LEU A 15 8.21 -6.52 -11.80
CA LEU A 15 9.19 -5.44 -11.73
C LEU A 15 10.56 -5.89 -12.26
N GLN A 16 10.99 -7.11 -11.94
CA GLN A 16 12.23 -7.71 -12.46
C GLN A 16 12.17 -7.96 -13.97
N ALA A 17 11.02 -8.39 -14.50
CA ALA A 17 10.84 -8.51 -15.94
C ALA A 17 10.93 -7.15 -16.66
N LEU A 18 10.38 -6.09 -16.04
CA LEU A 18 10.46 -4.72 -16.56
C LEU A 18 11.88 -4.16 -16.51
N SER A 19 12.67 -4.52 -15.49
CA SER A 19 14.05 -4.05 -15.34
C SER A 19 15.02 -4.63 -16.37
N ARG A 20 14.64 -5.74 -17.04
CA ARG A 20 15.49 -6.46 -18.00
C ARG A 20 16.86 -6.85 -17.41
N GLY A 21 16.90 -7.13 -16.10
CA GLY A 21 18.12 -7.51 -15.38
C GLY A 21 18.92 -6.33 -14.80
N ASP A 22 18.39 -5.10 -14.84
CA ASP A 22 18.97 -3.96 -14.12
C ASP A 22 18.49 -3.94 -12.66
N ASP A 23 19.29 -4.53 -11.77
CA ASP A 23 19.00 -4.55 -10.34
C ASP A 23 18.98 -3.13 -9.74
N SER A 24 19.75 -2.19 -10.30
CA SER A 24 19.75 -0.79 -9.83
C SER A 24 18.42 -0.10 -10.12
N PHE A 25 17.77 -0.47 -11.22
CA PHE A 25 16.42 -0.01 -11.54
C PHE A 25 15.40 -0.57 -10.56
N VAL A 26 15.48 -1.87 -10.23
CA VAL A 26 14.59 -2.51 -9.26
C VAL A 26 14.66 -1.82 -7.91
N THR A 27 15.88 -1.60 -7.37
CA THR A 27 16.08 -0.91 -6.10
C THR A 27 15.49 0.50 -6.11
N LYS A 28 15.75 1.30 -7.16
CA LYS A 28 15.19 2.66 -7.27
C LYS A 28 13.67 2.68 -7.29
N MET A 29 13.04 1.71 -7.96
CA MET A 29 11.59 1.59 -8.02
C MET A 29 11.00 1.20 -6.65
N ILE A 30 11.67 0.31 -5.93
CA ILE A 30 11.31 -0.06 -4.55
C ILE A 30 11.47 1.14 -3.61
N ASP A 31 12.58 1.88 -3.69
CA ASP A 31 12.80 3.07 -2.87
C ASP A 31 11.72 4.12 -3.12
N SER A 32 11.40 4.39 -4.39
CA SER A 32 10.32 5.32 -4.76
C SER A 32 8.97 4.84 -4.25
N PHE A 33 8.68 3.53 -4.33
CA PHE A 33 7.47 2.95 -3.75
C PHE A 33 7.40 3.19 -2.24
N LEU A 34 8.48 2.90 -1.50
CA LEU A 34 8.53 3.08 -0.05
C LEU A 34 8.34 4.54 0.36
N THR A 35 8.97 5.48 -0.35
CA THR A 35 8.77 6.92 -0.11
C THR A 35 7.31 7.31 -0.30
N ASN A 36 6.72 6.96 -1.46
CA ASN A 36 5.32 7.27 -1.76
C ASN A 36 4.36 6.62 -0.76
N LEU A 37 4.65 5.39 -0.32
CA LEU A 37 3.84 4.68 0.66
C LEU A 37 3.86 5.37 2.03
N ASN A 38 5.03 5.81 2.50
CA ASN A 38 5.16 6.54 3.76
C ASN A 38 4.39 7.87 3.71
N GLU A 39 4.60 8.67 2.66
CA GLU A 39 3.89 9.94 2.48
C GLU A 39 2.38 9.72 2.41
N GLY A 40 1.93 8.70 1.67
CA GLY A 40 0.52 8.35 1.58
C GLY A 40 -0.09 7.87 2.90
N MET A 41 0.65 7.10 3.70
CA MET A 41 0.19 6.68 5.03
C MET A 41 0.03 7.87 5.98
N GLU A 42 0.97 8.81 5.96
CA GLU A 42 0.91 10.05 6.76
C GLU A 42 -0.29 10.91 6.35
N GLU A 43 -0.47 11.14 5.04
CA GLU A 43 -1.58 11.93 4.49
C GLU A 43 -2.94 11.27 4.79
N ILE A 44 -3.06 9.95 4.67
CA ILE A 44 -4.29 9.22 5.02
C ILE A 44 -4.58 9.33 6.52
N ASN A 45 -3.56 9.22 7.38
CA ASN A 45 -3.77 9.30 8.82
C ASN A 45 -4.18 10.72 9.26
N GLU A 46 -3.63 11.76 8.63
CA GLU A 46 -4.05 13.15 8.84
C GLU A 46 -5.48 13.37 8.33
N ALA A 47 -5.78 13.01 7.09
CA ALA A 47 -7.11 13.15 6.49
C ALA A 47 -8.20 12.41 7.31
N LYS A 48 -7.87 11.24 7.86
CA LYS A 48 -8.74 10.49 8.79
C LYS A 48 -9.10 11.32 10.03
N SER A 49 -8.17 12.10 10.58
CA SER A 49 -8.44 12.93 11.77
C SER A 49 -9.40 14.10 11.51
N TYR A 50 -9.54 14.49 10.25
CA TYR A 50 -10.43 15.56 9.78
C TYR A 50 -11.67 15.04 9.04
N ASN A 51 -11.87 13.72 8.97
CA ASN A 51 -12.91 13.08 8.17
C ASN A 51 -12.89 13.49 6.67
N ASP A 52 -11.69 13.76 6.11
CA ASP A 52 -11.52 14.12 4.70
C ASP A 52 -11.39 12.87 3.82
N TRP A 53 -12.52 12.23 3.56
CA TRP A 53 -12.61 11.00 2.77
C TRP A 53 -12.19 11.19 1.30
N SER A 54 -12.40 12.40 0.77
CA SER A 54 -12.00 12.77 -0.59
C SER A 54 -10.49 12.76 -0.76
N THR A 55 -9.76 13.27 0.23
CA THR A 55 -8.29 13.20 0.23
C THR A 55 -7.80 11.76 0.37
N ILE A 56 -8.39 10.96 1.26
CA ILE A 56 -8.04 9.53 1.39
C ILE A 56 -8.20 8.79 0.06
N ALA A 57 -9.30 9.03 -0.66
CA ALA A 57 -9.55 8.40 -1.95
C ALA A 57 -8.55 8.82 -3.03
N LYS A 58 -8.15 10.10 -3.06
CA LYS A 58 -7.10 10.59 -3.97
C LYS A 58 -5.76 9.94 -3.69
N VAL A 59 -5.39 9.78 -2.41
CA VAL A 59 -4.17 9.09 -2.01
C VAL A 59 -4.21 7.62 -2.43
N ALA A 60 -5.32 6.93 -2.16
CA ALA A 60 -5.51 5.53 -2.57
C ALA A 60 -5.34 5.36 -4.09
N HIS A 61 -5.97 6.24 -4.89
CA HIS A 61 -5.81 6.26 -6.35
C HIS A 61 -4.35 6.46 -6.78
N ARG A 62 -3.63 7.38 -6.12
CA ARG A 62 -2.21 7.67 -6.40
C ARG A 62 -1.30 6.49 -6.08
N LEU A 63 -1.57 5.74 -5.02
CA LEU A 63 -0.78 4.58 -4.59
C LEU A 63 -1.07 3.32 -5.42
N LYS A 64 -2.30 3.13 -5.88
CA LYS A 64 -2.76 1.91 -6.57
C LYS A 64 -1.84 1.43 -7.72
N PRO A 65 -1.33 2.27 -8.64
CA PRO A 65 -0.46 1.81 -9.72
C PRO A 65 0.84 1.20 -9.22
N SER A 66 1.43 1.75 -8.14
CA SER A 66 2.70 1.26 -7.63
C SER A 66 2.55 -0.09 -6.92
N PHE A 67 1.41 -0.31 -6.24
CA PHE A 67 1.04 -1.61 -5.68
C PHE A 67 0.92 -2.69 -6.75
N GLN A 68 0.36 -2.35 -7.92
CA GLN A 68 0.26 -3.27 -9.05
C GLN A 68 1.65 -3.64 -9.60
N ILE A 69 2.52 -2.64 -9.80
CA ILE A 69 3.88 -2.87 -10.34
C ILE A 69 4.72 -3.76 -9.40
N LEU A 70 4.58 -3.60 -8.09
CA LEU A 70 5.29 -4.39 -7.08
C LEU A 70 4.59 -5.73 -6.74
N GLY A 71 3.47 -6.05 -7.40
CA GLY A 71 2.74 -7.29 -7.17
C GLY A 71 2.10 -7.39 -5.79
N VAL A 72 1.68 -6.27 -5.20
CA VAL A 72 1.04 -6.21 -3.88
C VAL A 72 -0.44 -6.57 -3.99
N SER A 73 -0.73 -7.87 -4.09
CA SER A 73 -2.10 -8.37 -4.24
C SER A 73 -2.91 -8.27 -2.94
N SER A 74 -2.28 -8.42 -1.78
CA SER A 74 -2.93 -8.46 -0.46
C SER A 74 -3.63 -7.17 -0.05
N LEU A 75 -3.28 -6.04 -0.67
CA LEU A 75 -3.85 -4.72 -0.39
C LEU A 75 -4.68 -4.16 -1.55
N SER A 76 -4.86 -4.92 -2.63
CA SER A 76 -5.57 -4.45 -3.83
C SER A 76 -7.03 -4.11 -3.54
N ASP A 77 -7.73 -4.97 -2.79
CA ASP A 77 -9.13 -4.73 -2.41
C ASP A 77 -9.25 -3.57 -1.41
N VAL A 78 -8.35 -3.52 -0.42
CA VAL A 78 -8.33 -2.44 0.58
C VAL A 78 -8.15 -1.07 -0.08
N ILE A 79 -7.19 -0.95 -1.01
CA ILE A 79 -6.98 0.29 -1.77
C ILE A 79 -8.21 0.66 -2.60
N LEU A 80 -8.88 -0.32 -3.20
CA LEU A 80 -10.08 -0.08 -3.99
C LEU A 80 -11.23 0.47 -3.13
N HIS A 81 -11.40 -0.08 -1.94
CA HIS A 81 -12.40 0.39 -0.97
C HIS A 81 -12.10 1.82 -0.51
N LEU A 82 -10.84 2.13 -0.17
CA LEU A 82 -10.41 3.49 0.16
C LEU A 82 -10.64 4.48 -1.00
N GLU A 83 -10.57 4.02 -2.24
CA GLU A 83 -10.78 4.88 -3.41
C GLU A 83 -12.27 5.22 -3.64
N LYS A 84 -13.21 4.37 -3.19
CA LYS A 84 -14.59 4.40 -3.71
C LYS A 84 -15.70 4.39 -2.66
N ASP A 85 -15.51 3.75 -1.50
CA ASP A 85 -16.63 3.45 -0.60
C ASP A 85 -17.31 4.71 -0.05
N TYR A 86 -16.56 5.82 0.09
CA TYR A 86 -17.11 7.11 0.52
C TYR A 86 -18.10 7.75 -0.47
N LEU A 87 -18.23 7.21 -1.68
CA LEU A 87 -19.17 7.64 -2.70
C LEU A 87 -20.49 6.85 -2.68
N LEU A 88 -20.61 5.84 -1.82
CA LEU A 88 -21.82 5.02 -1.72
C LEU A 88 -22.96 5.81 -1.07
N ASP A 89 -24.18 5.58 -1.55
CA ASP A 89 -25.39 6.23 -1.02
C ASP A 89 -25.65 5.87 0.47
N ASP A 90 -25.20 4.70 0.93
CA ASP A 90 -25.32 4.23 2.32
C ASP A 90 -23.99 4.27 3.10
N PHE A 91 -23.10 5.21 2.76
CA PHE A 91 -21.74 5.29 3.31
C PHE A 91 -21.64 4.98 4.81
N ASP A 92 -21.03 3.83 5.12
CA ASP A 92 -20.71 3.41 6.48
C ASP A 92 -19.36 3.98 6.91
N GLU A 93 -19.39 5.13 7.57
CA GLU A 93 -18.20 5.80 8.12
C GLU A 93 -17.39 4.89 9.05
N LYS A 94 -18.04 4.03 9.84
CA LYS A 94 -17.33 3.15 10.79
C LYS A 94 -16.58 2.06 10.04
N GLY A 95 -17.25 1.37 9.12
CA GLY A 95 -16.61 0.37 8.25
C GLY A 95 -15.47 0.99 7.44
N TYR A 96 -15.63 2.21 6.95
CA TYR A 96 -14.59 2.93 6.23
C TYR A 96 -13.35 3.22 7.12
N ILE A 97 -13.56 3.63 8.38
CA ILE A 97 -12.47 3.81 9.35
C ILE A 97 -11.74 2.48 9.64
N GLU A 98 -12.46 1.36 9.70
CA GLU A 98 -11.84 0.03 9.85
C GLU A 98 -10.96 -0.34 8.65
N ILE A 99 -11.41 -0.03 7.43
CA ILE A 99 -10.65 -0.22 6.19
C ILE A 99 -9.39 0.66 6.21
N ILE A 100 -9.48 1.93 6.63
CA ILE A 100 -8.32 2.82 6.77
C ILE A 100 -7.30 2.24 7.77
N ASN A 101 -7.75 1.80 8.94
CA ASN A 101 -6.83 1.24 9.95
C ASN A 101 -6.19 -0.08 9.49
N THR A 102 -6.94 -0.88 8.73
CA THR A 102 -6.42 -2.08 8.07
C THR A 102 -5.33 -1.71 7.06
N PHE A 103 -5.59 -0.73 6.20
CA PHE A 103 -4.61 -0.23 5.23
C PHE A 103 -3.31 0.24 5.91
N LEU A 104 -3.41 1.07 6.95
CA LEU A 104 -2.25 1.61 7.65
C LEU A 104 -1.40 0.50 8.29
N THR A 105 -2.05 -0.48 8.92
CA THR A 105 -1.39 -1.61 9.58
C THR A 105 -0.71 -2.52 8.56
N SER A 106 -1.44 -2.93 7.53
CA SER A 106 -0.92 -3.78 6.45
C SER A 106 0.18 -3.10 5.65
N SER A 107 0.10 -1.78 5.44
CA SER A 107 1.15 -1.01 4.77
C SER A 107 2.44 -0.93 5.59
N SER A 108 2.34 -0.83 6.92
CA SER A 108 3.51 -0.92 7.81
C SER A 108 4.18 -2.29 7.72
N ILE A 109 3.40 -3.38 7.72
CA ILE A 109 3.94 -4.74 7.57
C ILE A 109 4.61 -4.91 6.20
N LEU A 110 3.97 -4.43 5.12
CA LEU A 110 4.53 -4.47 3.77
C LEU A 110 5.86 -3.72 3.70
N LYS A 111 5.91 -2.50 4.26
CA LYS A 111 7.13 -1.71 4.35
C LYS A 111 8.25 -2.48 5.05
N ASP A 112 7.97 -3.06 6.21
CA ASP A 112 8.97 -3.83 6.96
C ASP A 112 9.47 -5.04 6.15
N GLN A 113 8.58 -5.76 5.47
CA GLN A 113 8.96 -6.90 4.62
C GLN A 113 9.85 -6.49 3.44
N ILE A 114 9.56 -5.36 2.80
CA ILE A 114 10.36 -4.84 1.68
C ILE A 114 11.70 -4.31 2.19
N GLN A 115 11.73 -3.61 3.31
CA GLN A 115 12.98 -3.11 3.90
C GLN A 115 13.89 -4.27 4.32
N GLN A 116 13.35 -5.35 4.88
CA GLN A 116 14.13 -6.56 5.18
C GLN A 116 14.69 -7.21 3.90
N PHE A 117 13.96 -7.17 2.78
CA PHE A 117 14.46 -7.66 1.51
C PHE A 117 15.67 -6.85 0.98
N LEU A 118 15.67 -5.53 1.11
CA LEU A 118 16.78 -4.68 0.67
C LEU A 118 18.07 -4.83 1.49
N HIS A 119 17.97 -5.31 2.74
CA HIS A 119 19.12 -5.50 3.63
C HIS A 119 19.67 -6.93 3.64
N ASN A 120 19.07 -7.85 2.86
CA ASN A 120 19.54 -9.22 2.65
C ASN A 120 20.33 -9.34 1.35
#